data_AF-A0AAE0URZ8-F1
#
_entry.id   AF-A0AAE0URZ8-F1
#
_cell.length_a   1.000
_cell.length_b   1.000
_cell.length_c   1.000
_cell.angle_alpha   90.00
_cell.angle_beta   90.00
_cell.angle_gamma   90.00
#
_symmetry.space_group_name_H-M   'P 1'
#
loop_
_entity.id
_entity.type
_entity.pdbx_description
1 polymer ?
#
loop_
_entity_poly.entity_id
_entity_poly.type
_entity_poly.pdbx_seq_one_letter_code
_entity_poly.pdbx_strand_id
1 'polypeptide(L)'
;MAVVVNPGLDRSVLRFMRRIKDLLPPSLDPMQFAYRPNHSTDDAITTTLHLALTHLDNKDSYVRMLFIDFSSAFNTIIPQHLTEKLSLLGINNSL
;
A
#
# COMPACT_ATOMS: atom_id res chain seq x y z
N MET A 1 0.16 -1.03 13.14
CA MET A 1 1.29 -1.89 12.78
C MET A 1 2.52 -0.99 12.59
N ALA A 2 3.44 -0.98 13.54
CA ALA A 2 4.65 -0.15 13.45
C ALA A 2 5.69 -0.88 12.61
N VAL A 3 6.22 -0.23 11.58
CA VAL A 3 7.41 -0.72 10.87
C VAL A 3 8.60 -0.41 11.78
N VAL A 4 9.18 -1.45 12.37
CA VAL A 4 10.48 -1.34 13.04
C VAL A 4 11.50 -1.01 11.94
N VAL A 5 11.95 0.24 11.88
CA VAL A 5 13.11 0.61 11.08
C VAL A 5 14.32 0.04 11.81
N ASN A 6 14.84 -1.06 11.29
CA ASN A 6 15.98 -1.76 11.89
C ASN A 6 17.28 -1.02 11.50
N PRO A 7 18.04 -0.46 12.47
CA PRO A 7 19.18 0.41 12.19
C PRO A 7 20.41 -0.32 11.60
N GLY A 8 20.35 -1.64 11.38
CA GLY A 8 21.43 -2.46 10.83
C GLY A 8 21.32 -2.81 9.33
N LEU A 9 20.51 -2.10 8.54
CA LEU A 9 20.29 -2.45 7.14
C LEU A 9 21.56 -2.22 6.28
N ASP A 10 22.04 -3.26 5.60
CA ASP A 10 23.15 -3.18 4.64
C ASP A 10 22.85 -2.14 3.54
N ARG A 11 23.89 -1.42 3.10
CA ARG A 11 23.86 -0.48 1.97
C ARG A 11 23.32 -1.11 0.68
N SER A 12 23.49 -2.41 0.49
CA SER A 12 22.89 -3.16 -0.63
C SER A 12 21.36 -3.11 -0.57
N VAL A 13 20.78 -3.41 0.60
CA VAL A 13 19.33 -3.39 0.85
C VAL A 13 18.77 -1.97 0.72
N LEU A 14 19.47 -0.96 1.24
CA LEU A 14 19.04 0.44 1.10
C LEU A 14 18.99 0.90 -0.36
N ARG A 15 19.97 0.49 -1.19
CA ARG A 15 19.97 0.77 -2.63
C ARG A 15 18.82 0.07 -3.34
N PHE A 16 18.55 -1.18 -2.99
CA PHE A 16 17.43 -1.93 -3.55
C PHE A 16 16.08 -1.29 -3.21
N MET A 17 15.86 -0.91 -1.95
CA MET A 17 14.64 -0.21 -1.52
C MET A 17 14.46 1.13 -2.24
N ARG A 18 15.55 1.87 -2.47
CA ARG A 18 15.50 3.13 -3.25
C ARG A 18 15.07 2.87 -4.69
N ARG A 19 15.69 1.89 -5.35
CA ARG A 19 15.33 1.50 -6.72
C ARG A 19 13.87 1.09 -6.85
N ILE A 20 13.33 0.36 -5.86
CA ILE A 20 11.89 0.05 -5.82
C ILE A 20 11.08 1.35 -5.80
N LYS A 21 11.36 2.26 -4.88
CA LYS A 21 10.60 3.52 -4.74
C LYS A 21 10.64 4.38 -6.01
N ASP A 22 11.78 4.44 -6.69
CA ASP A 22 11.96 5.23 -7.91
C ASP A 22 11.20 4.65 -9.11
N LEU A 23 10.98 3.33 -9.13
CA LEU A 23 10.30 2.61 -10.21
C LEU A 23 8.80 2.43 -9.98
N LEU A 24 8.30 2.74 -8.77
CA LEU A 24 6.87 2.74 -8.52
C LEU A 24 6.23 3.84 -9.39
N PRO A 25 5.09 3.55 -10.05
CA PRO A 25 4.35 4.57 -10.78
C PRO A 25 4.05 5.75 -9.86
N PRO A 26 4.16 7.00 -10.34
CA PRO A 26 3.81 8.17 -9.54
C PRO A 26 2.34 8.12 -9.10
N SER A 27 1.49 7.45 -9.89
CA SER A 27 0.11 7.11 -9.55
C SER A 27 0.02 5.69 -8.96
N LEU A 28 0.34 5.58 -7.67
CA LEU A 28 -0.20 4.47 -6.86
C LEU A 28 -1.72 4.63 -6.75
N ASP A 29 -2.42 3.57 -6.31
CA ASP A 29 -3.86 3.64 -6.05
C ASP A 29 -4.18 4.89 -5.21
N PRO A 30 -5.04 5.81 -5.70
CA PRO A 30 -5.40 7.03 -4.98
C PRO A 30 -5.93 6.75 -3.57
N MET A 31 -6.56 5.59 -3.34
CA MET A 31 -7.13 5.16 -2.06
C MET A 31 -6.16 4.30 -1.23
N GLN A 32 -4.91 4.14 -1.66
CA GLN A 32 -3.86 3.57 -0.81
C GLN A 32 -3.32 4.66 0.12
N PHE A 33 -3.65 4.57 1.40
CA PHE A 33 -3.15 5.49 2.44
C PHE A 33 -1.92 4.93 3.20
N ALA A 34 -1.80 3.61 3.30
CA ALA A 34 -0.71 2.97 4.02
C ALA A 34 0.60 2.96 3.20
N TYR A 35 1.73 3.07 3.91
CA TYR A 35 3.09 2.97 3.36
C TYR A 35 3.42 4.00 2.27
N ARG A 36 2.72 5.15 2.24
CA ARG A 36 3.02 6.28 1.35
C ARG A 36 3.44 7.51 2.14
N PRO A 37 4.36 8.34 1.60
CA PRO A 37 4.64 9.64 2.19
C PRO A 37 3.38 10.53 2.13
N ASN A 38 3.23 11.39 3.14
CA ASN A 38 2.14 12.37 3.23
C ASN A 38 0.72 11.75 3.24
N HIS A 39 0.59 10.51 3.69
CA HIS A 39 -0.69 9.86 3.95
C HIS A 39 -0.67 9.27 5.36
N SER A 40 -1.79 9.32 6.05
CA SER A 40 -1.97 8.88 7.42
C SER A 40 -3.22 7.99 7.56
N THR A 41 -3.39 7.40 8.73
CA THR A 41 -4.64 6.71 9.08
C THR A 41 -5.82 7.68 9.16
N ASP A 42 -5.56 8.94 9.52
CA ASP A 42 -6.61 9.97 9.60
C ASP A 42 -7.13 10.29 8.20
N ASP A 43 -6.26 10.41 7.20
CA ASP A 43 -6.67 10.62 5.81
C ASP A 43 -7.58 9.49 5.31
N ALA A 44 -7.29 8.24 5.68
CA ALA A 44 -8.11 7.08 5.32
C ALA A 44 -9.50 7.13 5.98
N ILE A 45 -9.55 7.45 7.27
CA ILE A 45 -10.80 7.54 8.04
C ILE A 45 -11.64 8.71 7.53
N THR A 46 -11.04 9.89 7.39
CA THR A 46 -11.71 11.09 6.89
C THR A 46 -12.24 10.90 5.48
N THR A 47 -11.47 10.28 4.59
CA THR A 47 -11.93 9.99 3.22
C THR A 47 -13.10 9.01 3.23
N THR A 48 -13.00 7.92 4.00
CA THR A 48 -14.07 6.90 4.10
C THR A 48 -15.36 7.50 4.66
N LEU A 49 -15.24 8.32 5.72
CA LEU A 49 -16.37 9.00 6.35
C LEU A 49 -17.01 10.00 5.39
N HIS A 50 -16.20 10.82 4.71
CA HIS A 50 -16.68 11.79 3.75
C HIS A 50 -17.47 11.11 2.62
N LEU A 51 -16.91 10.07 2.00
CA LEU A 51 -17.58 9.31 0.93
C LEU A 51 -18.89 8.67 1.41
N ALA A 52 -18.92 8.12 2.63
CA ALA A 52 -20.12 7.52 3.19
C ALA A 52 -21.21 8.57 3.44
N LEU A 53 -20.87 9.69 4.07
CA LEU A 53 -21.83 10.75 4.38
C LEU A 53 -22.35 11.43 3.10
N THR A 54 -21.47 11.75 2.15
CA THR A 54 -21.88 12.30 0.85
C THR A 54 -22.81 11.35 0.08
N HIS A 55 -22.63 10.04 0.21
CA HIS A 55 -23.58 9.09 -0.37
C HIS A 55 -24.94 9.14 0.33
N LEU A 56 -24.95 9.22 1.67
CA LEU A 56 -26.16 9.26 2.51
C LEU A 56 -26.97 10.56 2.38
N ASP A 57 -26.40 11.63 1.82
CA ASP A 57 -27.14 12.85 1.47
C ASP A 57 -28.20 12.60 0.38
N ASN A 58 -28.11 11.48 -0.36
CA ASN A 58 -29.12 11.07 -1.33
C ASN A 58 -30.31 10.42 -0.65
N LYS A 59 -31.53 10.81 -1.06
CA LYS A 59 -32.77 10.22 -0.55
C LYS A 59 -32.82 8.71 -0.80
N ASP A 60 -33.32 7.95 0.18
CA ASP A 60 -33.51 6.50 0.12
C ASP A 60 -32.21 5.70 -0.17
N SER A 61 -31.06 6.25 0.23
CA SER A 61 -29.74 5.61 0.11
C SER A 61 -29.28 4.97 1.42
N TYR A 62 -28.31 4.05 1.33
CA TYR A 62 -27.64 3.45 2.50
C TYR A 62 -26.21 3.04 2.13
N VAL A 63 -25.33 2.95 3.12
CA VAL A 63 -23.95 2.50 2.95
C VAL A 63 -23.74 1.16 3.65
N ARG A 64 -23.05 0.23 3.00
CA ARG A 64 -22.52 -1.00 3.61
C ARG A 64 -21.01 -1.02 3.45
N MET A 65 -20.30 -1.20 4.55
CA MET A 65 -18.84 -1.30 4.56
C MET A 65 -18.44 -2.76 4.79
N LEU A 66 -17.54 -3.26 3.95
CA LEU A 66 -16.92 -4.56 4.11
C LEU A 66 -15.49 -4.36 4.60
N PHE A 67 -15.20 -4.88 5.79
CA PHE A 67 -13.85 -4.87 6.35
C PHE A 67 -13.17 -6.20 6.04
N ILE A 68 -12.06 -6.14 5.31
CA ILE A 68 -11.26 -7.31 4.91
C ILE A 68 -9.87 -7.15 5.53
N ASP A 69 -9.34 -8.21 6.10
CA ASP A 69 -7.97 -8.29 6.56
C ASP A 69 -7.33 -9.60 6.10
N PHE A 70 -6.03 -9.56 5.82
CA PHE A 70 -5.26 -10.73 5.40
C PHE A 70 -4.61 -11.40 6.61
N SER A 71 -4.88 -12.69 6.81
CA SER A 71 -4.16 -13.45 7.82
C SER A 71 -2.67 -13.57 7.45
N SER A 72 -1.80 -13.07 8.32
CA SER A 72 -0.34 -13.11 8.14
C SER A 72 0.14 -12.62 6.76
N ALA A 73 -0.35 -11.47 6.29
CA ALA A 73 -0.17 -10.94 4.94
C ALA A 73 1.26 -11.08 4.35
N PHE A 74 2.31 -10.83 5.15
CA PHE A 74 3.70 -10.93 4.68
C PHE A 74 4.21 -12.37 4.61
N ASN A 75 3.74 -13.25 5.50
CA ASN A 75 4.15 -14.64 5.54
C ASN A 75 3.49 -15.47 4.44
N THR A 76 2.38 -14.98 3.88
CA THR A 76 1.59 -15.67 2.86
C THR A 76 1.86 -15.14 1.44
N ILE A 77 2.82 -14.23 1.27
CA ILE A 77 3.24 -13.76 -0.06
C ILE A 77 3.83 -14.93 -0.85
N ILE A 78 3.24 -15.22 -2.01
CA ILE A 78 3.77 -16.20 -2.97
C ILE A 78 4.94 -15.56 -3.72
N PRO A 79 6.19 -16.07 -3.58
CA PRO A 79 7.38 -15.41 -4.13
C PRO A 79 7.37 -15.23 -5.65
N GLN A 80 6.77 -16.17 -6.38
CA GLN A 80 6.66 -16.13 -7.84
C GLN A 80 5.84 -14.91 -8.29
N HIS A 81 4.66 -14.70 -7.68
CA HIS A 81 3.82 -13.54 -8.00
C HIS A 81 4.48 -12.21 -7.62
N LEU A 82 5.22 -12.17 -6.51
CA LEU A 82 5.99 -10.97 -6.15
C LEU A 82 7.08 -10.69 -7.19
N THR A 83 7.81 -11.72 -7.63
CA THR A 83 8.88 -11.60 -8.63
C THR A 83 8.33 -11.13 -9.98
N GLU A 84 7.20 -11.67 -10.42
CA GLU A 84 6.50 -11.23 -11.64
C GLU A 84 6.11 -9.75 -11.55
N LYS A 85 5.51 -9.32 -10.43
CA LYS A 85 5.15 -7.90 -10.22
C LYS A 85 6.36 -6.98 -10.21
N LEU A 86 7.47 -7.39 -9.60
CA LEU A 86 8.72 -6.63 -9.60
C LEU A 86 9.34 -6.54 -10.99
N SER A 87 9.32 -7.64 -11.76
CA SER A 87 9.77 -7.67 -13.16
C SER A 87 8.98 -6.71 -14.05
N LEU A 88 7.65 -6.65 -13.88
CA LEU A 88 6.79 -5.69 -14.57
C LEU A 88 7.13 -4.22 -14.25
N LEU A 89 7.70 -3.95 -13.08
CA LEU A 89 8.20 -2.63 -12.68
C LEU A 89 9.64 -2.36 -13.16
N GLY A 90 10.22 -3.22 -13.99
CA GLY A 90 11.61 -3.10 -14.45
C GLY A 90 12.65 -3.47 -13.38
N ILE A 91 12.23 -4.13 -12.31
CA ILE A 91 13.08 -4.67 -11.24
C ILE A 91 13.36 -6.12 -11.58
N ASN A 92 14.20 -6.32 -12.59
CA ASN A 92 14.67 -7.64 -12.96
C ASN A 92 15.76 -8.09 -11.99
N ASN A 93 15.77 -9.38 -11.65
CA ASN A 93 16.90 -10.06 -11.02
C ASN A 93 18.12 -9.97 -11.96
N SER A 94 18.79 -8.83 -11.96
CA SER A 94 20.16 -8.71 -12.41
C SER A 94 21.01 -9.07 -11.19
N LEU A 95 21.23 -10.38 -11.04
CA LEU A 95 22.38 -10.89 -10.31
C LEU A 95 23.64 -10.54 -11.12
#